data_AF-A0A2G9F1U7-F1
#
_entry.id   AF-A0A2G9F1U7-F1
#
_cell.length_a   1.000
_cell.length_b   1.000
_cell.length_c   1.000
_cell.angle_alpha   90.00
_cell.angle_beta   90.00
_cell.angle_gamma   90.00
#
_symmetry.space_group_name_H-M   'P 1'
#
loop_
_entity.id
_entity.type
_entity.pdbx_description
1 polymer ?
#
loop_
_entity_poly.entity_id
_entity_poly.type
_entity_poly.pdbx_seq_one_letter_code
_entity_poly.pdbx_strand_id
1 'polypeptide(L)'
;MGSIKKRSLIFLNDIPSGHKKYILTHEFYLALSEANVDEMKKVLKPIMDPKKGKILANNTSYIIEFYLQPQLLLFGKIASIHGYNLEIDLDTAPKELIKYQPLTVKEYEKADKEYPLISKYDFKEPFINWIAKMTQIEEEYKSGRK
;
A
#
# COMPACT_ATOMS: atom_id res chain seq x y z
N MET A 1 4.05 3.32 -16.03
CA MET A 1 3.04 4.27 -15.49
C MET A 1 1.83 4.55 -16.40
N GLY A 2 1.90 4.45 -17.73
CA GLY A 2 0.76 4.78 -18.61
C GLY A 2 -0.57 4.04 -18.31
N SER A 3 -0.51 2.79 -17.85
CA SER A 3 -1.72 2.02 -17.50
C SER A 3 -2.38 2.45 -16.18
N ILE A 4 -1.63 3.02 -15.23
CA ILE A 4 -2.21 3.45 -13.94
C ILE A 4 -2.89 4.81 -14.08
N LYS A 5 -2.31 5.72 -14.88
CA LYS A 5 -2.91 7.01 -15.23
C LYS A 5 -4.27 6.83 -15.87
N LYS A 6 -4.33 6.02 -16.94
CA LYS A 6 -5.57 5.75 -17.69
C LYS A 6 -6.66 5.15 -16.79
N ARG A 7 -6.32 4.14 -15.99
CA ARG A 7 -7.28 3.48 -15.08
C ARG A 7 -7.80 4.44 -14.01
N SER A 8 -6.93 5.29 -13.47
CA SER A 8 -7.33 6.26 -12.45
C SER A 8 -8.25 7.34 -13.02
N LEU A 9 -7.97 7.84 -14.23
CA LEU A 9 -8.87 8.77 -14.91
C LEU A 9 -10.24 8.16 -15.22
N ILE A 10 -10.30 6.91 -15.69
CA ILE A 10 -11.57 6.22 -15.93
C ILE A 10 -12.40 6.16 -14.64
N PHE A 11 -11.80 5.75 -13.52
CA PHE A 11 -12.47 5.68 -12.24
C PHE A 11 -12.95 7.06 -11.75
N LEU A 12 -12.10 8.09 -11.85
CA LEU A 12 -12.42 9.43 -11.36
C LEU A 12 -13.49 10.14 -12.20
N ASN A 13 -13.59 9.81 -13.49
CA ASN A 13 -14.61 10.37 -14.39
C ASN A 13 -15.99 9.73 -14.19
N ASP A 14 -16.05 8.46 -13.78
CA ASP A 14 -17.29 7.73 -13.54
C ASP A 14 -17.17 6.87 -12.29
N ILE A 15 -17.36 7.50 -11.12
CA ILE A 15 -17.17 6.87 -9.82
C ILE A 15 -18.34 5.90 -9.54
N PRO A 16 -18.10 4.58 -9.44
CA PRO A 16 -19.17 3.63 -9.18
C PRO A 16 -19.84 3.88 -7.82
N SER A 17 -21.15 3.60 -7.74
CA SER A 17 -21.87 3.64 -6.47
C SER A 17 -21.22 2.71 -5.44
N GLY A 18 -21.08 3.18 -4.20
CA GLY A 18 -20.39 2.45 -3.12
C GLY A 18 -18.86 2.50 -3.15
N HIS A 19 -18.25 3.07 -4.20
CA HIS A 19 -16.78 3.09 -4.37
C HIS A 19 -16.14 4.43 -4.01
N LYS A 20 -16.90 5.39 -3.46
CA LYS A 20 -16.39 6.72 -3.05
C LYS A 20 -15.16 6.66 -2.13
N LYS A 21 -15.00 5.59 -1.35
CA LYS A 21 -13.82 5.38 -0.48
C LYS A 21 -12.50 5.25 -1.25
N TYR A 22 -12.53 4.93 -2.53
CA TYR A 22 -11.32 4.76 -3.36
C TYR A 22 -10.91 6.02 -4.13
N ILE A 23 -11.66 7.13 -3.99
CA ILE A 23 -11.35 8.39 -4.69
C ILE A 23 -9.92 8.84 -4.38
N LEU A 24 -9.56 8.93 -3.08
CA LEU A 24 -8.22 9.35 -2.65
C LEU A 24 -7.12 8.42 -3.19
N THR A 25 -7.39 7.11 -3.29
CA THR A 25 -6.46 6.15 -3.88
C THR A 25 -6.18 6.46 -5.35
N HIS A 26 -7.21 6.75 -6.13
CA HIS A 26 -7.07 7.06 -7.55
C HIS A 26 -6.50 8.46 -7.81
N GLU A 27 -6.83 9.44 -6.97
CA GLU A 27 -6.19 10.76 -7.02
C GLU A 27 -4.69 10.66 -6.73
N PHE A 28 -4.29 9.86 -5.73
CA PHE A 28 -2.88 9.62 -5.43
C PHE A 28 -2.16 8.94 -6.58
N TYR A 29 -2.76 7.90 -7.19
CA TYR A 29 -2.16 7.22 -8.34
C TYR A 29 -2.06 8.10 -9.58
N LEU A 30 -3.01 9.00 -9.79
CA LEU A 30 -2.92 9.99 -10.86
C LEU A 30 -1.74 10.93 -10.61
N ALA A 31 -1.63 11.53 -9.42
CA ALA A 31 -0.52 12.39 -9.05
C ALA A 31 0.85 11.68 -9.15
N LEU A 32 0.93 10.44 -8.67
CA LEU A 32 2.12 9.59 -8.80
C LEU A 32 2.49 9.36 -10.26
N SER A 33 1.52 9.10 -11.12
CA SER A 33 1.74 8.87 -12.56
C SER A 33 2.23 10.10 -13.31
N GLU A 34 1.99 11.29 -12.74
CA GLU A 34 2.38 12.59 -13.27
C GLU A 34 3.63 13.15 -12.60
N ALA A 35 4.27 12.38 -11.71
CA ALA A 35 5.39 12.83 -10.89
C ALA A 35 5.08 14.09 -10.04
N ASN A 36 3.81 14.35 -9.75
CA ASN A 36 3.37 15.55 -9.06
C ASN A 36 3.40 15.34 -7.52
N VAL A 37 4.53 15.72 -6.92
CA VAL A 37 4.77 15.56 -5.48
C VAL A 37 3.81 16.39 -4.63
N ASP A 38 3.50 17.61 -5.05
CA ASP A 38 2.59 18.49 -4.30
C ASP A 38 1.17 17.94 -4.27
N GLU A 39 0.69 17.41 -5.40
CA GLU A 39 -0.63 16.78 -5.47
C GLU A 39 -0.63 15.45 -4.68
N MET A 40 0.45 14.67 -4.71
CA MET A 40 0.59 13.49 -3.83
C MET A 40 0.44 13.89 -2.35
N LYS A 41 1.16 14.93 -1.89
CA LYS A 41 1.06 15.44 -0.51
C LYS A 41 -0.35 15.93 -0.18
N LYS A 42 -0.98 16.66 -1.12
CA LYS A 42 -2.34 17.19 -0.97
C LYS A 42 -3.39 16.08 -0.81
N VAL A 43 -3.30 15.01 -1.59
CA VAL A 43 -4.22 13.86 -1.50
C VAL A 43 -4.06 13.09 -0.19
N LEU A 44 -2.86 13.07 0.39
CA LEU A 44 -2.63 12.44 1.69
C LEU A 44 -3.14 13.26 2.87
N LYS A 45 -3.24 14.60 2.73
CA LYS A 45 -3.68 15.48 3.83
C LYS A 45 -5.05 15.11 4.42
N PRO A 46 -6.10 14.78 3.62
CA PRO A 46 -7.37 14.28 4.15
C PRO A 46 -7.26 12.97 4.94
N ILE A 47 -6.28 12.09 4.65
CA ILE A 47 -6.08 10.82 5.34
C ILE A 47 -5.62 11.04 6.79
N MET A 48 -5.01 12.20 7.06
CA MET A 48 -4.53 12.61 8.37
C MET A 48 -5.66 13.03 9.32
N ASP A 49 -6.86 13.32 8.80
CA ASP A 49 -8.05 13.55 9.62
C ASP A 49 -8.56 12.20 10.17
N PRO A 50 -8.67 12.00 11.50
CA PRO A 50 -9.05 10.71 12.07
C PRO A 50 -10.40 10.16 11.58
N LYS A 51 -11.39 11.02 11.26
CA LYS A 51 -12.69 10.57 10.74
C LYS A 51 -12.57 10.05 9.32
N LYS A 52 -11.82 10.76 8.47
CA LYS A 52 -11.56 10.34 7.08
C LYS A 52 -10.62 9.15 7.02
N GLY A 53 -9.60 9.13 7.87
CA GLY A 53 -8.69 8.00 8.04
C GLY A 53 -9.45 6.73 8.40
N LYS A 54 -10.37 6.79 9.37
CA LYS A 54 -11.22 5.65 9.75
C LYS A 54 -12.07 5.10 8.58
N ILE A 55 -12.56 5.96 7.68
CA ILE A 55 -13.32 5.51 6.50
C ILE A 55 -12.43 4.71 5.53
N LEU A 56 -11.18 5.13 5.37
CA LEU A 56 -10.20 4.42 4.53
C LEU A 56 -9.67 3.15 5.19
N ALA A 57 -9.60 3.15 6.52
CA ALA A 57 -9.22 2.03 7.36
C ALA A 57 -10.39 1.08 7.64
N ASN A 58 -11.59 1.35 7.12
CA ASN A 58 -12.78 0.54 7.34
C ASN A 58 -12.60 -0.84 6.65
N ASN A 59 -12.08 -1.82 7.42
CA ASN A 59 -11.68 -3.21 7.12
C ASN A 59 -10.21 -3.55 7.47
N THR A 60 -9.42 -2.61 8.00
CA THR A 60 -8.14 -2.90 8.68
C THR A 60 -8.41 -3.17 10.17
N SER A 61 -7.59 -4.02 10.80
CA SER A 61 -7.79 -4.39 12.21
C SER A 61 -7.62 -3.16 13.11
N TYR A 62 -8.69 -2.86 13.87
CA TYR A 62 -8.99 -1.59 14.54
C TYR A 62 -8.03 -1.13 15.67
N ILE A 63 -6.98 -1.86 16.00
CA ILE A 63 -6.17 -1.59 17.21
C ILE A 63 -5.04 -0.59 16.94
N ILE A 64 -4.55 -0.47 15.70
CA ILE A 64 -3.38 0.37 15.37
C ILE A 64 -3.71 1.73 14.75
N GLU A 65 -4.95 1.96 14.34
CA GLU A 65 -5.36 3.15 13.55
C GLU A 65 -5.16 4.48 14.30
N PHE A 66 -5.09 4.44 15.62
CA PHE A 66 -4.85 5.62 16.46
C PHE A 66 -3.38 6.09 16.44
N TYR A 67 -2.45 5.15 16.21
CA TYR A 67 -1.01 5.40 16.22
C TYR A 67 -0.39 5.34 14.82
N LEU A 68 -1.03 4.63 13.90
CA LEU A 68 -0.43 4.26 12.63
C LEU A 68 -1.52 4.04 11.58
N GLN A 69 -1.64 4.98 10.64
CA GLN A 69 -2.62 4.88 9.56
C GLN A 69 -2.05 4.05 8.39
N PRO A 70 -2.47 2.79 8.15
CA PRO A 70 -1.80 1.89 7.20
C PRO A 70 -1.80 2.42 5.75
N GLN A 71 -2.85 3.12 5.35
CA GLN A 71 -2.97 3.71 4.01
C GLN A 71 -1.94 4.82 3.78
N LEU A 72 -1.66 5.64 4.82
CA LEU A 72 -0.62 6.67 4.74
C LEU A 72 0.76 6.03 4.58
N LEU A 73 1.02 4.94 5.32
CA LEU A 73 2.25 4.16 5.19
C LEU A 73 2.45 3.59 3.79
N LEU A 74 1.39 2.96 3.29
CA LEU A 74 1.40 2.34 1.97
C LEU A 74 1.71 3.36 0.88
N PHE A 75 1.00 4.50 0.87
CA PHE A 75 1.23 5.53 -0.15
C PHE A 75 2.59 6.21 -0.02
N GLY A 76 3.04 6.51 1.19
CA GLY A 76 4.39 7.00 1.42
C GLY A 76 5.45 6.03 0.90
N LYS A 77 5.28 4.71 1.13
CA LYS A 77 6.20 3.69 0.65
C LYS A 77 6.19 3.56 -0.87
N ILE A 78 5.02 3.58 -1.49
CA ILE A 78 4.87 3.56 -2.96
C ILE A 78 5.59 4.76 -3.58
N ALA A 79 5.33 5.97 -3.09
CA ALA A 79 6.00 7.18 -3.57
C ALA A 79 7.53 7.05 -3.44
N SER A 80 8.00 6.54 -2.30
CA SER A 80 9.44 6.37 -2.04
C SER A 80 10.10 5.33 -2.95
N ILE A 81 9.42 4.22 -3.26
CA ILE A 81 9.88 3.23 -4.25
C ILE A 81 10.00 3.87 -5.64
N HIS A 82 9.14 4.83 -5.96
CA HIS A 82 9.21 5.60 -7.21
C HIS A 82 10.16 6.80 -7.16
N GLY A 83 10.95 6.96 -6.09
CA GLY A 83 11.96 8.02 -5.96
C GLY A 83 11.44 9.35 -5.42
N TYR A 84 10.20 9.41 -4.95
CA TYR A 84 9.62 10.63 -4.39
C TYR A 84 9.68 10.64 -2.86
N ASN A 85 10.18 11.73 -2.29
CA ASN A 85 10.12 11.97 -0.85
C ASN A 85 8.94 12.89 -0.54
N LEU A 86 7.93 12.35 0.16
CA LEU A 86 6.74 13.10 0.57
C LEU A 86 6.92 13.85 1.89
N GLU A 87 8.06 13.67 2.57
CA GLU A 87 8.41 14.36 3.82
C GLU A 87 7.34 14.27 4.91
N ILE A 88 6.58 13.17 4.94
CA ILE A 88 5.52 12.90 5.92
C ILE A 88 6.15 12.89 7.32
N ASP A 89 5.68 13.79 8.18
CA ASP A 89 6.08 13.90 9.58
C ASP A 89 4.86 14.36 10.37
N LEU A 90 4.21 13.43 11.05
CA LEU A 90 2.97 13.66 11.78
C LEU A 90 3.03 12.94 13.11
N ASP A 91 2.25 13.37 14.09
CA ASP A 91 2.15 12.68 15.38
C ASP A 91 1.75 11.19 15.23
N THR A 92 0.96 10.87 14.21
CA THR A 92 0.51 9.50 13.87
C THR A 92 1.41 8.78 12.84
N ALA A 93 2.46 9.45 12.38
CA ALA A 93 3.46 8.88 11.47
C ALA A 93 4.78 9.66 11.55
N PRO A 94 5.46 9.67 12.71
CA PRO A 94 6.64 10.50 12.90
C PRO A 94 7.83 9.92 12.14
N LYS A 95 8.65 10.79 11.53
CA LYS A 95 9.82 10.38 10.72
C LYS A 95 10.83 9.54 11.51
N GLU A 96 10.89 9.74 12.82
CA GLU A 96 11.79 9.02 13.72
C GLU A 96 11.43 7.53 13.87
N LEU A 97 10.14 7.17 13.77
CA LEU A 97 9.67 5.80 13.92
C LEU A 97 9.45 5.11 12.56
N ILE A 98 9.17 5.88 11.51
CA ILE A 98 8.70 5.35 10.23
C ILE A 98 9.62 5.78 9.09
N LYS A 99 10.45 4.84 8.64
CA LYS A 99 11.32 5.03 7.48
C LYS A 99 10.61 4.61 6.19
N TYR A 100 10.28 5.59 5.35
CA TYR A 100 9.64 5.35 4.06
C TYR A 100 10.61 4.90 2.97
N GLN A 101 11.90 5.28 3.06
CA GLN A 101 12.91 4.92 2.08
C GLN A 101 12.87 3.41 1.79
N PRO A 102 12.96 2.98 0.52
CA PRO A 102 13.09 1.58 0.18
C PRO A 102 14.33 0.99 0.88
N LEU A 103 14.25 -0.27 1.29
CA LEU A 103 15.43 -0.95 1.76
C LEU A 103 16.42 -1.10 0.59
N THR A 104 17.71 -0.99 0.89
CA THR A 104 18.76 -1.36 -0.06
C THR A 104 18.71 -2.86 -0.34
N VAL A 105 19.32 -3.29 -1.44
CA VAL A 105 19.41 -4.73 -1.79
C VAL A 105 20.03 -5.53 -0.63
N LYS A 106 21.09 -5.02 0.00
CA LYS A 106 21.74 -5.67 1.15
C LYS A 106 20.83 -5.76 2.38
N GLU A 107 20.06 -4.71 2.67
CA GLU A 107 19.09 -4.72 3.76
C GLU A 107 17.95 -5.73 3.48
N TYR A 108 17.49 -5.81 2.24
CA TYR A 108 16.53 -6.83 1.80
C TYR A 108 17.07 -8.25 1.96
N GLU A 109 18.29 -8.53 1.46
CA GLU A 109 18.94 -9.84 1.60
C GLU A 109 19.16 -10.23 3.07
N LYS A 110 19.51 -9.26 3.93
CA LYS A 110 19.64 -9.48 5.36
C LYS A 110 18.29 -9.81 6.00
N ALA A 111 17.25 -9.04 5.69
CA ALA A 111 15.91 -9.27 6.21
C ALA A 111 15.37 -10.65 5.77
N ASP A 112 15.61 -11.06 4.52
CA ASP A 112 15.16 -12.34 3.99
C ASP A 112 15.84 -13.55 4.67
N LYS A 113 17.07 -13.40 5.18
CA LYS A 113 17.73 -14.45 5.98
C LYS A 113 17.06 -14.69 7.32
N GLU A 114 16.55 -13.63 7.95
CA GLU A 114 15.90 -13.69 9.27
C GLU A 114 14.42 -14.07 9.13
N TYR A 115 13.77 -13.51 8.11
CA TYR A 115 12.38 -13.76 7.76
C TYR A 115 12.32 -14.09 6.26
N PRO A 116 12.34 -15.39 5.87
CA PRO A 116 12.37 -15.81 4.46
C PRO A 116 11.03 -15.58 3.77
N LEU A 117 10.65 -14.31 3.66
CA LEU A 117 9.41 -13.82 3.05
C LEU A 117 9.60 -13.50 1.57
N ILE A 118 10.83 -13.37 1.08
CA ILE A 118 11.14 -13.13 -0.33
C ILE A 118 11.63 -14.41 -0.97
N SER A 119 12.48 -15.18 -0.29
CA SER A 119 12.93 -16.49 -0.76
C SER A 119 11.83 -17.54 -0.81
N LYS A 120 10.88 -17.53 0.13
CA LYS A 120 9.72 -18.44 0.11
C LYS A 120 8.72 -18.12 -1.01
N TYR A 121 8.80 -16.92 -1.55
CA TYR A 121 7.73 -16.27 -2.29
C TYR A 121 8.32 -15.56 -3.50
N ASP A 122 8.47 -16.29 -4.61
CA ASP A 122 8.99 -15.72 -5.85
C ASP A 122 7.96 -14.75 -6.45
N PHE A 123 8.17 -13.46 -6.21
CA PHE A 123 7.32 -12.38 -6.76
C PHE A 123 7.45 -12.22 -8.29
N LYS A 124 8.39 -12.91 -8.94
CA LYS A 124 8.47 -13.00 -10.40
C LYS A 124 7.63 -14.15 -10.95
N GLU A 125 7.19 -15.06 -10.09
CA GLU A 125 6.37 -16.19 -10.49
C GLU A 125 4.99 -15.69 -10.96
N PRO A 126 4.45 -16.21 -12.07
CA PRO A 126 3.13 -15.85 -12.54
C PRO A 126 2.07 -16.01 -11.44
N PHE A 127 1.18 -15.02 -11.31
CA PHE A 127 0.14 -15.00 -10.27
C PHE A 127 -0.75 -16.26 -10.27
N ILE A 128 -0.91 -16.93 -11.42
CA ILE A 128 -1.66 -18.20 -11.50
C ILE A 128 -1.06 -19.32 -10.65
N ASN A 129 0.27 -19.38 -10.53
CA ASN A 129 0.94 -20.38 -9.70
C ASN A 129 0.73 -20.08 -8.22
N TRP A 130 0.64 -18.81 -7.86
CA TRP A 130 0.30 -18.37 -6.51
C TRP A 130 -1.11 -18.76 -6.11
N ILE A 131 -2.08 -18.64 -7.02
CA ILE A 131 -3.45 -19.11 -6.79
C ILE A 131 -3.44 -20.62 -6.51
N ALA A 132 -2.75 -21.41 -7.33
CA ALA A 132 -2.65 -22.86 -7.14
C ALA A 132 -2.04 -23.24 -5.77
N LYS A 133 -0.95 -22.56 -5.37
CA LYS A 133 -0.34 -22.76 -4.04
C LYS A 133 -1.30 -22.43 -2.90
N MET A 134 -2.06 -21.33 -3.00
CA MET A 134 -3.02 -20.95 -1.96
C MET A 134 -4.21 -21.89 -1.89
N THR A 135 -4.73 -22.37 -3.02
CA THR A 135 -5.80 -23.37 -3.07
C THR A 135 -5.37 -24.69 -2.42
N GLN A 136 -4.14 -25.15 -2.70
CA GLN A 136 -3.60 -26.36 -2.07
C GLN A 136 -3.44 -26.21 -0.55
N ILE A 137 -2.90 -25.07 -0.08
CA ILE A 137 -2.80 -24.79 1.37
C ILE A 137 -4.18 -24.78 2.03
N GLU A 138 -5.19 -24.23 1.36
CA GLU A 138 -6.55 -24.18 1.87
C GLU A 138 -7.19 -25.58 1.95
N GLU A 139 -6.93 -26.45 0.96
CA GLU A 139 -7.38 -27.85 0.95
C GLU A 139 -6.68 -28.68 2.04
N GLU A 140 -5.37 -28.51 2.22
CA GLU A 140 -4.60 -29.16 3.29
C GLU A 140 -5.12 -28.74 4.66
N TYR A 141 -5.37 -27.43 4.86
CA TYR A 141 -5.96 -26.91 6.09
C TYR A 141 -7.36 -27.47 6.36
N LYS A 142 -8.22 -27.54 5.33
CA LYS A 142 -9.56 -28.15 5.43
C LYS A 142 -9.51 -29.65 5.70
N SER A 143 -8.46 -30.35 5.26
CA SER A 143 -8.26 -31.78 5.46
C SER A 143 -7.74 -32.15 6.87
N GLY A 144 -7.38 -31.16 7.69
CA GLY A 144 -6.88 -31.37 9.06
C GLY A 144 -5.45 -31.92 9.14
N ARG A 145 -4.73 -32.03 8.01
CA ARG A 145 -3.31 -32.40 8.00
C ARG A 145 -2.47 -31.14 8.14
N LYS A 146 -1.78 -31.01 9.27
CA LYS A 146 -0.59 -30.16 9.40
C LYS A 146 0.64 -31.05 9.36
#